data_AF-A0A0A8Y0B9-F1
#
_entry.id   AF-A0A0A8Y0B9-F1
#
_cell.length_a   1.000
_cell.length_b   1.000
_cell.length_c   1.000
_cell.angle_alpha   90.00
_cell.angle_beta   90.00
_cell.angle_gamma   90.00
#
_symmetry.space_group_name_H-M   'P 1'
#
loop_
_entity.id
_entity.type
_entity.pdbx_description
1 polymer ?
#
loop_
_entity_poly.entity_id
_entity_poly.type
_entity_poly.pdbx_seq_one_letter_code
_entity_poly.pdbx_strand_id
1 'polypeptide(L)'
;MMQKITATGCAVTALIAAFVAVESSDALVAAACALAIFGLAGEIGMESAKGPASLRMHLIDALYCLDEQCVTSRVNITLRS
;
A
#
# COMPACT_ATOMS: atom_id res chain seq x y z
N MET A 1 -13.67 -2.21 0.12
CA MET A 1 -13.59 -3.67 0.39
C MET A 1 -12.49 -4.06 1.38
N MET A 2 -11.36 -3.34 1.44
CA MET A 2 -10.23 -3.63 2.34
C MET A 2 -10.59 -3.76 3.84
N GLN A 3 -11.59 -3.01 4.33
CA GLN A 3 -12.09 -3.10 5.71
C GLN A 3 -12.75 -4.47 6.05
N LYS A 4 -13.06 -5.30 5.04
CA LYS A 4 -13.62 -6.65 5.21
C LYS A 4 -12.55 -7.76 5.24
N ILE A 5 -11.27 -7.39 5.14
CA ILE A 5 -10.14 -8.33 5.22
C ILE A 5 -9.55 -8.22 6.63
N THR A 6 -9.38 -9.36 7.30
CA THR A 6 -8.73 -9.38 8.62
C THR A 6 -7.25 -9.03 8.52
N ALA A 7 -6.73 -8.34 9.54
CA ALA A 7 -5.34 -7.94 9.67
C ALA A 7 -4.83 -6.96 8.59
N THR A 8 -5.71 -6.29 7.83
CA THR A 8 -5.30 -5.21 6.90
C THR A 8 -4.56 -4.09 7.62
N GLY A 9 -5.05 -3.69 8.81
CA GLY A 9 -4.39 -2.70 9.67
C GLY A 9 -2.99 -3.15 10.12
N CYS A 10 -2.84 -4.41 10.52
CA CYS A 10 -1.53 -4.96 10.90
C CYS A 10 -0.55 -4.97 9.72
N ALA A 11 -1.04 -5.36 8.53
CA ALA A 11 -0.24 -5.40 7.32
C ALA A 11 0.27 -4.00 6.92
N VAL A 12 -0.60 -2.99 6.91
CA VAL A 12 -0.17 -1.62 6.57
C VAL A 12 0.78 -1.04 7.61
N THR A 13 0.57 -1.31 8.91
CA THR A 13 1.52 -0.88 9.95
C THR A 13 2.89 -1.55 9.81
N ALA A 14 2.93 -2.85 9.46
CA ALA A 14 4.19 -3.53 9.19
C ALA A 14 4.92 -2.93 7.97
N LEU A 15 4.17 -2.57 6.93
CA LEU A 15 4.73 -1.89 5.75
C LEU A 15 5.26 -0.49 6.10
N ILE A 16 4.51 0.29 6.89
CA ILE A 16 4.97 1.59 7.41
C ILE A 16 6.28 1.43 8.18
N ALA A 17 6.38 0.44 9.07
CA ALA A 17 7.60 0.17 9.81
C ALA A 17 8.79 -0.15 8.89
N ALA A 18 8.57 -0.92 7.81
CA ALA A 18 9.61 -1.21 6.83
C ALA A 18 10.09 0.06 6.10
N PHE A 19 9.17 0.97 5.73
CA PHE A 19 9.51 2.23 5.08
C PHE A 19 10.28 3.17 6.03
N VAL A 20 9.81 3.33 7.27
CA VAL A 20 10.47 4.15 8.29
C VAL A 20 11.85 3.59 8.66
N ALA A 21 12.05 2.27 8.60
CA ALA A 21 13.36 1.68 8.83
C ALA A 21 14.39 2.06 7.75
N VAL A 22 13.94 2.31 6.52
CA VAL A 22 14.79 2.75 5.40
C VAL A 22 14.97 4.27 5.42
N GLU A 23 13.89 5.03 5.62
CA GLU A 23 13.90 6.50 5.73
C GLU A 23 13.51 6.92 7.15
N SER A 24 14.51 6.94 8.03
CA SER A 24 14.31 7.24 9.46
C SER A 24 14.35 8.73 9.77
N SER A 25 14.84 9.56 8.84
CA SER A 25 14.98 11.01 9.03
C SER A 25 13.63 11.73 8.97
N ASP A 26 12.69 11.20 8.19
CA ASP A 26 11.34 11.73 8.03
C ASP A 26 10.28 10.62 8.10
N ALA A 27 9.96 10.21 9.32
CA ALA A 27 8.99 9.15 9.58
C ALA A 27 7.58 9.48 9.06
N LEU A 28 7.22 10.77 8.98
CA LEU A 28 5.92 11.19 8.46
C LEU A 28 5.84 10.93 6.95
N VAL A 29 6.87 11.36 6.20
CA VAL A 29 6.95 11.11 4.76
C VAL A 29 7.04 9.62 4.47
N ALA A 30 7.88 8.88 5.20
CA ALA A 30 8.01 7.43 5.04
C ALA A 30 6.67 6.69 5.25
N ALA A 31 5.95 7.04 6.33
CA ALA A 31 4.64 6.46 6.63
C ALA A 31 3.59 6.83 5.57
N ALA A 32 3.58 8.08 5.11
CA ALA A 32 2.66 8.54 4.08
C ALA A 32 2.91 7.81 2.75
N CYS A 33 4.18 7.64 2.33
CA CYS A 33 4.55 6.87 1.16
C CYS A 33 4.12 5.40 1.26
N ALA A 34 4.37 4.75 2.41
CA ALA A 34 3.94 3.38 2.65
C ALA A 34 2.41 3.22 2.54
N LEU A 35 1.66 4.16 3.11
CA LEU A 35 0.21 4.16 3.06
C LEU A 35 -0.31 4.38 1.62
N ALA A 36 0.32 5.29 0.88
CA ALA A 36 -0.05 5.56 -0.51
C ALA A 36 0.23 4.36 -1.42
N ILE A 37 1.36 3.67 -1.23
CA ILE A 37 1.72 2.44 -1.95
C ILE A 37 0.76 1.30 -1.59
N PHE A 38 0.41 1.13 -0.31
CA PHE A 38 -0.56 0.12 0.12
C PHE A 38 -1.95 0.40 -0.46
N GLY A 39 -2.35 1.67 -0.53
CA GLY A 39 -3.58 2.12 -1.18
C GLY A 39 -3.59 1.79 -2.67
N LEU A 40 -2.52 2.17 -3.39
CA LEU A 40 -2.37 1.87 -4.83
C LEU A 40 -2.42 0.37 -5.12
N ALA A 41 -1.71 -0.45 -4.33
CA ALA A 41 -1.77 -1.90 -4.48
C ALA A 41 -3.19 -2.44 -4.20
N GLY A 42 -3.91 -1.83 -3.28
CA GLY A 42 -5.32 -2.13 -3.02
C GLY A 42 -6.22 -1.80 -4.21
N GLU A 43 -5.99 -0.66 -4.87
CA GLU A 43 -6.70 -0.26 -6.08
C GLU A 43 -6.43 -1.22 -7.24
N ILE A 44 -5.16 -1.56 -7.49
CA ILE A 44 -4.77 -2.55 -8.51
C ILE A 44 -5.42 -3.90 -8.20
N GLY A 45 -5.35 -4.35 -6.94
CA GLY A 45 -5.95 -5.62 -6.53
C GLY A 45 -7.47 -5.65 -6.68
N MET A 46 -8.14 -4.50 -6.52
CA MET A 46 -9.58 -4.36 -6.73
C MET A 46 -10.00 -4.58 -8.19
N GLU A 47 -9.14 -4.30 -9.16
CA GLU A 47 -9.46 -4.44 -10.60
C GLU A 47 -9.83 -5.89 -10.96
N SER A 48 -9.28 -6.88 -10.24
CA SER A 48 -9.52 -8.31 -10.47
C SER A 48 -10.28 -9.02 -9.33
N ALA A 49 -10.53 -8.33 -8.22
CA ALA A 49 -11.12 -8.96 -7.04
C ALA A 49 -12.63 -9.20 -7.18
N LYS A 50 -13.08 -10.41 -6.83
CA LYS A 50 -14.50 -10.84 -6.82
C LYS A 50 -15.12 -10.83 -5.41
N GLY A 51 -14.34 -10.49 -4.39
CA GLY A 51 -14.69 -10.53 -2.98
C GLY A 51 -13.48 -10.31 -2.07
N PRO A 52 -13.66 -10.24 -0.74
CA PRO A 52 -12.61 -9.86 0.21
C PRO A 52 -11.43 -10.84 0.22
N ALA A 53 -11.69 -12.15 0.11
CA ALA A 53 -10.63 -13.15 0.05
C ALA A 53 -9.77 -13.00 -1.22
N SER A 54 -10.41 -12.84 -2.38
CA SER A 54 -9.68 -12.57 -3.62
C SER A 54 -8.96 -11.22 -3.59
N LEU A 55 -9.53 -10.17 -2.98
CA LEU A 55 -8.81 -8.90 -2.85
C LEU A 55 -7.55 -9.05 -2.01
N ARG A 56 -7.58 -9.83 -0.92
CA ARG A 56 -6.38 -10.08 -0.12
C ARG A 56 -5.26 -10.68 -0.98
N MET A 57 -5.58 -11.67 -1.81
CA MET A 57 -4.61 -12.29 -2.71
C MET A 57 -4.08 -11.27 -3.73
N HIS A 58 -4.96 -10.60 -4.47
CA HIS A 58 -4.55 -9.64 -5.50
C HIS A 58 -3.84 -8.41 -4.93
N LEU A 59 -4.13 -7.99 -3.69
CA LEU A 59 -3.38 -6.93 -2.99
C LEU A 59 -1.94 -7.36 -2.73
N ILE A 60 -1.72 -8.60 -2.26
CA ILE A 60 -0.38 -9.13 -2.01
C ILE A 60 0.38 -9.27 -3.33
N ASP A 61 -0.28 -9.79 -4.37
CA ASP A 61 0.30 -9.91 -5.71
C ASP A 61 0.63 -8.53 -6.30
N ALA A 62 -0.26 -7.55 -6.13
CA ALA A 62 0.00 -6.17 -6.55
C ALA A 62 1.20 -5.58 -5.82
N LEU A 63 1.31 -5.74 -4.50
CA LEU A 63 2.48 -5.30 -3.73
C LEU A 63 3.78 -5.94 -4.23
N TYR A 64 3.74 -7.22 -4.62
CA TYR A 64 4.90 -7.93 -5.15
C TYR A 64 5.30 -7.45 -6.55
N CYS A 65 4.32 -7.18 -7.42
CA CYS A 65 4.54 -6.78 -8.80
C CYS A 65 4.69 -5.27 -9.02
N LEU A 66 4.54 -4.45 -7.97
CA LEU A 66 4.70 -3.01 -8.07
C LEU A 66 6.09 -2.65 -8.57
N ASP A 67 6.14 -1.77 -9.57
CA ASP A 67 7.37 -1.20 -10.10
C ASP A 67 7.36 0.34 -9.99
N GLU A 68 8.52 0.94 -10.24
CA GLU A 68 8.72 2.38 -10.17
C GLU A 68 7.78 3.16 -11.11
N GLN A 69 7.53 2.62 -12.31
CA GLN A 69 6.68 3.25 -13.32
C GLN A 69 5.23 3.31 -12.83
N CYS A 70 4.73 2.22 -12.25
CA CYS A 70 3.39 2.13 -11.70
C CYS A 70 3.22 3.08 -10.53
N VAL A 71 4.19 3.11 -9.61
CA VAL A 71 4.16 4.02 -8.45
C VAL A 71 4.16 5.47 -8.91
N THR A 72 5.12 5.88 -9.73
CA THR A 72 5.27 7.28 -10.16
C THR A 72 4.09 7.80 -10.98
N SER A 73 3.41 6.93 -11.72
CA SER A 73 2.26 7.31 -12.58
C SER A 73 0.91 7.31 -11.87
N ARG A 74 0.72 6.45 -10.86
CA ARG A 74 -0.60 6.24 -10.23
C ARG A 74 -0.68 6.66 -8.77
N VAL A 75 0.45 6.78 -8.06
CA VAL A 75 0.41 7.13 -6.64
C VAL A 75 -0.18 8.53 -6.45
N ASN A 76 -1.20 8.65 -5.61
CA ASN A 76 -1.79 9.94 -5.26
C ASN A 76 -1.44 10.28 -3.81
N ILE A 77 -0.43 11.11 -3.65
CA ILE A 77 0.01 11.60 -2.34
C ILE A 77 0.38 13.08 -2.46
N THR A 78 -0.07 13.88 -1.50
CA THR A 78 0.31 15.29 -1.37
C THR A 78 0.85 15.51 0.02
N LEU A 79 2.13 15.87 0.09
CA LEU A 79 2.79 16.25 1.33
C LEU A 79 2.77 17.77 1.41
N ARG A 80 2.15 18.32 2.45
CA ARG A 80 2.22 19.74 2.77
C ARG A 80 3.17 19.88 3.95
N SER A 81 4.36 20.42 3.68
CA SER A 81 5.35 20.85 4.67
C SER A 81 4.91 22.14 5.34
#